data_AF-A0A654A1R6-F1
#
_entry.id   AF-A0A654A1R6-F1
#
_cell.length_a   1.000
_cell.length_b   1.000
_cell.length_c   1.000
_cell.angle_alpha   90.00
_cell.angle_beta   90.00
_cell.angle_gamma   90.00
#
_symmetry.space_group_name_H-M   'P 1'
#
loop_
_entity.id
_entity.type
_entity.pdbx_description
1 polymer ?
#
loop_
_entity_poly.entity_id
_entity_poly.type
_entity_poly.pdbx_seq_one_letter_code
_entity_poly.pdbx_strand_id
1 'polypeptide(L)'
;MGFYLYKGLKKPLVFFGLKGKYIFYAVGVIGTGVILALVLSKFGLLGSLFGLAITAGGVYLIFKRQDKYGLYDKTKNFDQILIFPKKLTNKRLLKNDETERFHMTNKK
;
A
#
# COMPACT_ATOMS: atom_id res chain seq x y z
N MET A 1 8.85 9.20 2.32
CA MET A 1 8.16 8.69 3.52
C MET A 1 6.67 8.88 3.30
N GLY A 2 5.92 7.83 2.93
CA GLY A 2 4.50 7.91 2.61
C GLY A 2 3.63 7.56 3.81
N PHE A 3 2.59 8.37 4.08
CA PHE A 3 1.68 8.15 5.20
C PHE A 3 0.74 6.96 4.94
N TYR A 4 0.53 6.12 5.96
CA TYR A 4 -0.49 5.07 5.93
C TYR A 4 -1.88 5.72 6.04
N LEU A 5 -2.56 5.89 4.91
CA LEU A 5 -3.94 6.39 4.86
C LEU A 5 -4.91 5.31 5.37
N TYR A 6 -5.14 5.28 6.68
CA TYR A 6 -6.24 4.53 7.31
C TYR A 6 -7.51 5.39 7.29
N LYS A 7 -8.06 5.68 6.10
CA LYS A 7 -9.37 6.33 6.00
C LYS A 7 -10.46 5.32 6.38
N GLY A 8 -10.81 5.25 7.66
CA GLY A 8 -11.92 4.42 8.18
C GLY A 8 -11.67 2.90 8.20
N LEU A 9 -10.51 2.42 7.75
CA LEU A 9 -10.17 1.00 7.71
C LEU A 9 -9.55 0.56 9.03
N LYS A 10 -10.06 -0.54 9.62
CA LYS A 10 -9.48 -1.13 10.84
C LYS A 10 -7.99 -1.42 10.63
N LYS A 11 -7.18 -1.21 11.68
CA LYS A 11 -5.74 -1.51 11.65
C LYS A 11 -5.54 -2.98 11.27
N PRO A 12 -4.76 -3.29 10.22
CA PRO A 12 -4.53 -4.67 9.82
C PRO A 12 -3.67 -5.37 10.88
N LEU A 13 -3.82 -6.69 10.97
CA LEU A 13 -2.95 -7.51 11.80
C LEU A 13 -1.51 -7.34 11.33
N VAL A 14 -0.61 -7.06 12.28
CA VAL A 14 0.83 -6.90 12.02
C VAL A 14 1.57 -7.92 12.86
N PHE A 15 2.42 -8.72 12.22
CA PHE A 15 3.29 -9.70 12.87
C PHE A 15 4.70 -9.55 12.33
N PHE A 16 5.66 -9.18 13.20
CA PHE A 16 7.06 -8.96 12.83
C PHE A 16 7.25 -8.07 11.58
N GLY A 17 6.43 -7.02 11.44
CA GLY A 17 6.50 -6.10 10.30
C GLY A 17 5.74 -6.54 9.05
N LEU A 18 5.33 -7.82 8.95
CA LEU A 18 4.41 -8.30 7.92
C LEU A 18 2.97 -7.97 8.30
N LYS A 19 2.13 -7.69 7.29
CA LYS A 19 0.74 -7.25 7.46
C LYS A 19 -0.21 -8.14 6.67
N GLY A 20 -1.33 -8.50 7.30
CA GLY A 20 -2.43 -9.25 6.70
C GLY A 20 -1.98 -10.42 5.80
N LYS A 21 -2.30 -10.38 4.49
CA LYS A 21 -2.06 -11.48 3.53
C LYS A 21 -0.60 -11.95 3.47
N TYR A 22 0.36 -11.07 3.71
CA TYR A 22 1.78 -11.40 3.67
C TYR A 22 2.24 -12.27 4.84
N ILE A 23 1.52 -12.26 5.96
CA ILE A 23 1.79 -13.16 7.10
C ILE A 23 1.57 -14.61 6.66
N PHE A 24 0.47 -14.89 5.95
CA PHE A 24 0.17 -16.22 5.45
C PHE A 24 1.22 -16.70 4.43
N TYR A 25 1.65 -15.82 3.52
CA TYR A 25 2.73 -16.14 2.59
C TYR A 25 4.05 -16.45 3.30
N ALA A 26 4.40 -15.70 4.34
CA ALA A 26 5.63 -15.94 5.08
C ALA A 26 5.59 -17.26 5.86
N VAL A 27 4.47 -17.57 6.51
CA VAL A 27 4.27 -18.87 7.17
C VAL A 27 4.37 -20.01 6.16
N GLY A 28 3.75 -19.85 4.98
CA GLY A 28 3.86 -20.83 3.89
C GLY A 28 5.31 -21.06 3.45
N VAL A 29 6.07 -19.98 3.19
CA VAL A 29 7.48 -20.07 2.77
C VAL A 29 8.37 -20.66 3.86
N ILE A 30 8.16 -20.31 5.12
CA ILE A 30 8.92 -20.89 6.23
C ILE A 30 8.61 -22.38 6.36
N GLY A 31 7.33 -22.77 6.31
CA GLY A 31 6.90 -24.16 6.39
C GLY A 31 7.48 -25.02 5.25
N THR A 32 7.36 -24.57 4.00
CA THR A 32 7.96 -25.28 2.85
C THR A 32 9.48 -25.26 2.90
N GLY A 33 10.07 -24.16 3.37
CA GLY A 33 11.51 -24.00 3.53
C GLY A 33 12.15 -24.98 4.51
N VAL A 34 11.47 -25.25 5.63
CA VAL A 34 11.91 -26.28 6.59
C VAL A 34 11.90 -27.66 5.94
N ILE A 35 10.82 -28.02 5.24
CA ILE A 35 10.73 -29.31 4.54
C ILE A 35 11.84 -29.42 3.48
N LEU A 36 12.06 -28.36 2.71
CA LEU A 36 13.14 -28.28 1.72
C LEU A 36 14.51 -28.49 2.37
N ALA A 37 14.81 -27.78 3.46
CA ALA A 37 16.08 -27.92 4.17
C ALA A 37 16.28 -29.33 4.73
N LEU A 38 15.22 -29.98 5.21
CA LEU A 38 15.26 -31.38 5.66
C LEU A 38 15.55 -32.35 4.52
N VAL A 39 14.91 -32.18 3.36
CA VAL A 39 15.19 -33.00 2.17
C VAL A 39 16.61 -32.79 1.68
N LEU A 40 17.04 -31.53 1.58
CA LEU A 40 18.39 -31.19 1.11
C LEU A 40 19.48 -31.57 2.11
N SER A 41 19.17 -31.72 3.41
CA SER A 41 20.13 -32.19 4.41
C SER A 41 20.68 -33.60 4.11
N LYS A 42 19.99 -34.39 3.28
CA LYS A 42 20.50 -35.67 2.77
C LYS A 42 21.80 -35.52 1.97
N PHE A 43 22.04 -34.35 1.39
CA PHE A 43 23.29 -33.98 0.72
C PHE A 43 24.32 -33.36 1.66
N GLY A 44 24.10 -33.47 2.98
CA GLY A 44 24.96 -32.94 4.02
C GLY A 44 24.64 -31.49 4.42
N LEU A 45 25.56 -30.90 5.19
CA LEU A 45 25.39 -29.56 5.78
C LEU A 45 25.20 -28.47 4.71
N LEU A 46 25.92 -28.57 3.60
CA LEU A 46 25.80 -27.65 2.46
C LEU A 46 24.37 -27.60 1.90
N GLY A 47 23.72 -28.77 1.78
CA GLY A 47 22.33 -28.85 1.33
C GLY A 47 21.37 -28.16 2.29
N SER A 48 21.51 -28.42 3.60
CA SER A 48 20.67 -27.74 4.61
C SER A 48 20.86 -26.22 4.62
N LEU A 49 22.11 -25.75 4.47
CA LEU A 49 22.43 -24.33 4.42
C LEU A 49 21.84 -23.67 3.17
N PHE A 50 21.86 -24.37 2.04
CA PHE A 50 21.24 -23.91 0.80
C PHE A 50 19.71 -23.80 0.94
N GLY A 51 19.06 -24.79 1.56
CA GLY A 51 17.63 -24.74 1.87
C GLY A 51 17.26 -23.57 2.77
N LEU A 52 18.06 -23.31 3.80
CA LEU A 52 17.88 -22.15 4.68
C LEU A 52 18.08 -20.82 3.94
N ALA A 53 19.10 -20.71 3.08
CA ALA A 53 19.36 -19.51 2.28
C ALA A 53 18.20 -19.19 1.34
N ILE A 54 17.65 -20.20 0.65
CA ILE A 54 16.45 -20.05 -0.19
C ILE A 54 15.26 -19.57 0.64
N THR A 55 15.05 -20.16 1.81
CA THR A 55 13.94 -19.80 2.71
C THR A 55 14.06 -18.34 3.18
N ALA A 56 15.24 -17.94 3.62
CA ALA A 56 15.53 -16.56 4.03
C ALA A 56 15.32 -15.57 2.87
N GLY A 57 15.79 -15.93 1.67
CA GLY A 57 15.55 -15.16 0.45
C GLY A 57 14.06 -15.02 0.12
N GLY A 58 13.30 -16.11 0.23
CA GLY A 58 11.84 -16.11 0.02
C GLY A 58 11.10 -15.19 0.98
N VAL A 59 11.43 -15.23 2.27
CA VAL A 59 10.87 -14.33 3.28
C VAL A 59 11.25 -12.87 2.97
N TYR A 60 12.51 -12.60 2.63
CA TYR A 60 12.96 -11.26 2.24
C TYR A 60 12.19 -10.70 1.03
N LEU A 61 11.93 -11.54 0.01
CA LEU A 61 11.13 -11.14 -1.14
C LEU A 61 9.69 -10.80 -0.77
N ILE A 62 9.11 -11.48 0.22
CA ILE A 62 7.77 -11.16 0.74
C ILE A 62 7.76 -9.77 1.37
N PHE A 63 8.75 -9.43 2.20
CA PHE A 63 8.89 -8.08 2.76
C PHE A 63 8.99 -7.03 1.65
N LYS A 64 9.89 -7.25 0.69
CA LYS A 64 10.07 -6.33 -0.45
C LYS A 64 8.80 -6.18 -1.29
N ARG A 65 8.03 -7.26 -1.46
CA ARG A 65 6.75 -7.25 -2.17
C ARG A 65 5.69 -6.49 -1.39
N GLN A 66 5.63 -6.68 -0.07
CA GLN A 66 4.71 -5.94 0.80
C GLN A 66 4.96 -4.43 0.70
N ASP A 67 6.23 -4.00 0.75
CA ASP A 67 6.57 -2.59 0.70
C ASP A 67 6.24 -1.95 -0.65
N LYS A 68 6.40 -2.70 -1.75
CA LYS A 68 6.12 -2.21 -3.11
C LYS A 68 4.62 -2.17 -3.45
N TYR A 69 3.90 -3.25 -3.18
CA TYR A 69 2.51 -3.40 -3.63
C TYR A 69 1.49 -3.01 -2.56
N GLY A 70 1.89 -2.97 -1.30
CA GLY A 70 1.01 -2.68 -0.18
C GLY A 70 0.01 -3.80 0.10
N LEU A 71 -0.79 -3.63 1.15
CA LEU A 71 -1.70 -4.68 1.62
C LEU A 71 -2.92 -4.91 0.72
N TYR A 72 -3.42 -3.82 0.14
CA TYR A 72 -4.64 -3.81 -0.67
C TYR A 72 -4.30 -3.53 -2.12
N ASP A 73 -4.92 -4.28 -3.01
CA ASP A 73 -4.79 -4.03 -4.44
C ASP A 73 -5.49 -2.71 -4.76
N LYS A 74 -4.79 -1.82 -5.45
CA LYS A 74 -5.37 -0.53 -5.84
C LYS A 74 -6.38 -0.79 -6.95
N THR A 75 -7.64 -0.45 -6.71
CA THR A 75 -8.67 -0.43 -7.76
C THR A 75 -8.18 0.48 -8.88
N LYS A 76 -8.01 -0.08 -10.07
CA LYS A 76 -7.60 0.67 -11.26
C LYS A 76 -8.86 1.13 -11.98
N ASN A 77 -9.21 2.39 -11.79
CA ASN A 77 -10.35 3.01 -12.46
C ASN A 77 -9.85 3.62 -13.78
N PHE A 78 -9.72 2.80 -14.82
CA PHE A 78 -9.30 3.27 -16.14
C PHE A 78 -10.43 3.97 -16.91
N ASP A 79 -11.68 3.56 -16.68
CA ASP A 79 -12.86 4.08 -17.39
C ASP A 79 -13.69 5.10 -16.57
N GLN A 80 -13.13 5.67 -15.50
CA GLN A 80 -13.88 6.59 -14.63
C GLN A 80 -13.29 8.00 -14.69
N ILE A 81 -14.15 8.98 -14.97
CA ILE A 81 -13.81 10.40 -14.85
C ILE A 81 -13.84 10.77 -13.37
N LEU A 82 -12.67 10.88 -12.75
CA LEU A 82 -12.51 11.35 -11.37
C LEU A 82 -12.66 12.88 -11.33
N ILE A 83 -13.89 13.38 -11.14
CA ILE A 83 -14.14 14.81 -10.93
C ILE A 83 -13.76 15.15 -9.49
N PHE A 84 -12.53 15.62 -9.29
CA PHE A 84 -12.15 16.25 -8.04
C PHE A 84 -12.78 17.64 -7.99
N PRO A 85 -13.52 18.01 -6.92
CA PRO A 85 -14.00 19.37 -6.77
C PRO A 85 -12.81 20.29 -6.60
N LYS A 86 -12.35 20.89 -7.70
CA LYS A 86 -11.30 21.90 -7.68
C LYS A 86 -11.95 23.17 -7.14
N LYS A 87 -11.68 23.54 -5.89
CA LYS A 87 -11.94 24.90 -5.40
C LYS A 87 -11.00 25.88 -6.13
N LEU A 88 -11.29 26.17 -7.39
CA LEU A 88 -10.67 27.28 -8.11
C LEU A 88 -11.30 28.57 -7.60
N THR A 89 -10.76 29.10 -6.49
CA THR A 89 -11.08 30.46 -6.07
C THR A 89 -10.40 31.43 -7.02
N ASN A 90 -11.07 31.79 -8.12
CA ASN A 90 -10.60 32.86 -9.00
C ASN A 90 -10.96 34.21 -8.37
N LYS A 91 -9.98 34.80 -7.68
CA LYS A 91 -10.13 36.09 -6.98
C LYS A 91 -10.59 37.24 -7.89
N ARG A 92 -10.35 37.16 -9.21
CA ARG A 92 -10.79 38.19 -10.16
C ARG A 92 -12.31 38.14 -10.42
N LEU A 93 -12.88 36.94 -10.51
CA LEU A 93 -14.33 36.76 -10.71
C LEU A 93 -15.12 37.11 -9.45
N LEU A 94 -14.63 36.71 -8.28
CA LEU A 94 -15.27 37.03 -7.00
C LEU A 94 -15.29 38.55 -6.73
N LYS A 95 -14.27 39.29 -7.17
CA LYS A 95 -14.21 40.74 -7.00
C LYS A 95 -15.25 41.46 -7.88
N ASN A 96 -15.53 40.93 -9.07
CA ASN A 96 -16.55 41.47 -9.96
C ASN A 96 -17.96 41.25 -9.39
N ASP A 97 -18.24 40.05 -8.86
CA ASP A 97 -19.52 39.74 -8.20
C ASP A 97 -19.78 40.65 -6.97
N GLU A 98 -18.76 40.90 -6.15
CA GLU A 98 -18.86 41.80 -5.00
C GLU A 98 -19.14 43.25 -5.43
N THR A 99 -18.51 43.70 -6.52
CA THR A 99 -18.70 45.05 -7.06
C THR A 99 -20.11 45.23 -7.64
N GLU A 100 -20.62 44.24 -8.37
CA GLU A 100 -21.99 44.26 -8.91
C GLU A 100 -23.06 44.20 -7.81
N ARG A 101 -22.86 43.38 -6.77
CA ARG A 101 -23.74 43.30 -5.59
C ARG A 101 -23.82 44.64 -4.85
N PHE A 102 -22.68 45.33 -4.70
CA PHE A 102 -22.61 46.63 -4.05
C PHE A 102 -23.36 47.70 -4.85
N HIS A 103 -23.22 47.71 -6.18
CA HIS A 103 -23.96 48.61 -7.06
C HIS A 103 -25.48 48.36 -7.06
N MET A 104 -25.91 47.11 -7.00
CA MET A 104 -27.34 46.74 -6.92
C MET A 104 -27.96 47.12 -5.57
N THR A 105 -27.18 47.10 -4.49
CA THR A 105 -27.64 47.46 -3.13
C THR A 105 -27.75 48.98 -2.96
N ASN A 106 -26.85 49.75 -3.56
CA ASN A 106 -26.86 51.22 -3.51
C ASN A 106 -27.82 51.90 -4.51
N LYS A 107 -28.54 51.14 -5.34
CA LYS A 107 -29.49 51.65 -6.35
C LYS A 107 -30.95 51.62 -5.87
N LYS A 108 -31.21 51.19 -4.64
CA LYS A 108 -32.50 51.35 -3.95
C LYS A 108 -32.43 52.54 -3.01
#